data_AF-A0AAV4W1Q4-F1
#
_entry.id   AF-A0AAV4W1Q4-F1
#
_cell.length_a   1.000
_cell.length_b   1.000
_cell.length_c   1.000
_cell.angle_alpha   90.00
_cell.angle_beta   90.00
_cell.angle_gamma   90.00
#
_symmetry.space_group_name_H-M   'P 1'
#
loop_
_entity.id
_entity.type
_entity.pdbx_description
1 polymer ?
#
loop_
_entity_poly.entity_id
_entity_poly.type
_entity_poly.pdbx_seq_one_letter_code
_entity_poly.pdbx_strand_id
1 'polypeptide(L)'
;MGISNTISSLTGFITPLIVGALTDEQNTLHQWRIVFIITSVLLVIASFAFIFFSSSEKQDWADPIPSEVILDLPEETKKTKKLYSPLE
;
A
#
# COMPACT_ATOMS: atom_id res chain seq x y z
N MET A 1 -5.70 3.56 0.98
CA MET A 1 -4.88 4.67 0.45
C MET A 1 -3.92 5.25 1.49
N GLY A 2 -4.37 5.75 2.66
CA GLY A 2 -3.48 6.43 3.64
C GLY A 2 -2.30 5.60 4.16
N ILE A 3 -2.55 4.42 4.75
CA ILE A 3 -1.51 3.57 5.36
C ILE A 3 -0.48 3.07 4.33
N SER A 4 -0.94 2.67 3.14
CA SER A 4 -0.04 2.25 2.07
C SER A 4 0.88 3.39 1.63
N ASN A 5 0.36 4.61 1.54
CA ASN A 5 1.16 5.76 1.14
C ASN A 5 2.21 6.14 2.19
N THR A 6 1.86 6.08 3.48
CA THR A 6 2.84 6.41 4.53
C THR A 6 4.00 5.42 4.57
N ILE A 7 3.71 4.12 4.40
CA ILE A 7 4.75 3.09 4.31
C ILE A 7 5.63 3.33 3.08
N SER A 8 5.05 3.56 1.91
CA SER A 8 5.81 3.85 0.68
C SER A 8 6.67 5.10 0.80
N SER A 9 6.15 6.19 1.37
CA SER A 9 6.90 7.44 1.57
C SER A 9 8.05 7.25 2.56
N LEU A 10 7.84 6.49 3.64
CA LEU A 10 8.89 6.19 4.61
C LEU A 10 10.01 5.36 3.98
N THR A 11 9.67 4.32 3.23
CA THR A 11 10.65 3.52 2.47
C THR A 11 11.41 4.39 1.48
N GLY A 12 10.73 5.30 0.79
CA GLY A 12 11.35 6.27 -0.13
C GLY A 12 12.35 7.20 0.55
N PHE A 13 12.14 7.56 1.82
CA PHE A 13 13.07 8.37 2.60
C PHE A 13 14.27 7.57 3.13
N ILE A 14 14.04 6.33 3.58
CA ILE A 14 15.08 5.47 4.16
C ILE A 14 16.04 4.93 3.08
N THR A 15 15.53 4.64 1.89
CA THR A 15 16.31 3.99 0.82
C THR A 15 17.56 4.77 0.43
N PRO A 16 17.52 6.09 0.16
CA PRO A 16 18.71 6.89 -0.14
C PRO A 16 19.75 6.92 0.99
N LEU A 17 19.33 6.85 2.26
CA LEU A 17 20.26 6.81 3.41
C LEU A 17 21.06 5.51 3.42
N ILE A 18 20.39 4.38 3.16
CA ILE A 18 21.03 3.06 3.10
C ILE A 18 21.97 3.00 1.88
N VAL A 19 21.51 3.46 0.71
CA VAL A 19 22.33 3.49 -0.50
C VAL A 19 23.57 4.36 -0.29
N GLY A 20 23.40 5.54 0.30
CA GLY A 20 24.52 6.44 0.65
C GLY A 20 25.55 5.74 1.52
N ALA A 21 25.12 5.11 2.61
CA ALA A 21 26.01 4.36 3.51
C ALA A 21 26.73 3.18 2.82
N LEU A 22 26.10 2.52 1.85
CA LEU A 22 26.71 1.43 1.07
C LEU A 22 27.72 1.90 0.02
N THR A 23 27.62 3.17 -0.42
CA THR A 23 28.48 3.75 -1.47
C THR A 23 29.54 4.73 -0.95
N ASP A 24 29.50 5.07 0.34
CA ASP A 24 30.17 6.22 0.96
C ASP A 24 31.71 6.23 0.75
N GLU A 25 32.35 5.06 0.75
CA GLU A 25 33.80 5.00 0.61
C GLU A 25 34.30 5.03 -0.84
N GLN A 26 33.51 4.59 -1.83
CA GLN A 26 34.07 4.36 -3.17
C GLN A 26 33.19 4.51 -4.43
N ASN A 27 31.90 4.85 -4.46
CA ASN A 27 31.10 5.04 -5.71
C ASN A 27 31.47 4.20 -6.98
N THR A 28 31.95 2.95 -6.82
CA THR A 28 32.44 2.14 -7.95
C THR A 28 31.32 1.28 -8.52
N LEU A 29 31.50 0.78 -9.75
CA LEU A 29 30.59 -0.21 -10.35
C LEU A 29 30.39 -1.45 -9.46
N HIS A 30 31.38 -1.81 -8.64
CA HIS A 30 31.28 -2.94 -7.73
C HIS A 30 30.25 -2.71 -6.62
N GLN A 31 30.24 -1.53 -5.99
CA GLN A 31 29.28 -1.19 -4.94
C GLN A 31 27.86 -1.07 -5.50
N TRP A 32 27.69 -0.47 -6.67
CA TRP A 32 26.39 -0.40 -7.33
C TRP A 32 25.84 -1.80 -7.66
N ARG A 33 26.70 -2.73 -8.10
CA ARG A 33 26.30 -4.14 -8.25
C ARG A 33 25.76 -4.73 -6.95
N ILE A 34 26.39 -4.45 -5.81
CA ILE A 34 25.92 -4.93 -4.50
C ILE A 34 24.54 -4.34 -4.17
N VAL A 35 24.35 -3.03 -4.36
CA VAL A 35 23.06 -2.35 -4.15
C VAL A 35 21.95 -2.98 -5.01
N PHE A 36 22.23 -3.21 -6.30
CA PHE A 36 21.25 -3.83 -7.20
C PHE A 36 20.93 -5.29 -6.84
N ILE A 37 21.93 -6.07 -6.43
CA ILE A 37 21.72 -7.45 -5.99
C ILE A 37 20.84 -7.48 -4.73
N ILE A 38 21.13 -6.64 -3.74
CA ILE A 38 20.32 -6.54 -2.51
C ILE A 38 18.88 -6.15 -2.86
N THR A 39 18.70 -5.13 -3.71
CA THR A 39 17.38 -4.66 -4.14
C THR A 39 16.61 -5.76 -4.88
N SER A 40 17.27 -6.50 -5.76
CA SER A 40 16.67 -7.61 -6.50
C SER A 40 16.20 -8.72 -5.55
N VAL A 41 17.03 -9.13 -4.60
CA VAL A 41 16.68 -10.16 -3.60
C VAL A 41 15.48 -9.71 -2.76
N LEU A 42 15.45 -8.45 -2.31
CA LEU A 42 14.33 -7.89 -1.55
C LEU A 42 13.02 -7.92 -2.36
N LEU A 43 13.06 -7.52 -3.63
CA LEU A 43 11.90 -7.55 -4.52
C LEU A 43 11.39 -8.96 -4.75
N VAL A 44 12.28 -9.94 -4.90
CA VAL A 44 11.92 -11.35 -5.05
C VAL A 44 11.22 -11.86 -3.78
N ILE A 45 11.76 -11.58 -2.60
CA ILE A 45 11.15 -11.96 -1.32
C ILE A 45 9.76 -11.31 -1.15
N ALA A 46 9.66 -10.01 -1.43
CA ALA A 46 8.38 -9.30 -1.37
C ALA A 46 7.35 -9.88 -2.35
N SER A 47 7.80 -10.28 -3.55
CA SER A 47 6.97 -10.92 -4.55
C SER A 47 6.46 -12.28 -4.07
N PHE A 48 7.31 -13.10 -3.45
CA PHE A 48 6.88 -14.36 -2.85
C PHE A 48 5.88 -14.11 -1.72
N ALA A 49 6.14 -13.17 -0.82
CA ALA A 49 5.20 -12.81 0.23
C ALA A 49 3.84 -12.38 -0.36
N PHE A 50 3.85 -11.56 -1.42
CA PHE A 50 2.62 -11.19 -2.11
C PHE A 50 1.89 -12.40 -2.69
N ILE A 51 2.58 -13.32 -3.35
CA ILE A 51 1.96 -14.53 -3.92
C ILE A 51 1.31 -15.40 -2.84
N PHE A 52 1.94 -15.55 -1.67
CA PHE A 52 1.42 -16.41 -0.61
C PHE A 52 0.31 -15.76 0.22
N PHE A 53 0.35 -14.45 0.42
CA PHE A 53 -0.55 -13.75 1.35
C PHE A 53 -1.60 -12.87 0.69
N SER A 54 -1.49 -12.60 -0.62
CA SER A 54 -2.51 -11.80 -1.33
C SER A 54 -3.80 -12.59 -1.50
N SER A 55 -4.93 -11.97 -1.14
CA SER A 55 -6.26 -12.45 -1.49
C SER A 55 -6.91 -11.49 -2.48
N SER A 56 -7.51 -12.05 -3.53
CA SER A 56 -8.30 -11.29 -4.52
C SER A 56 -9.80 -11.34 -4.23
N GLU A 57 -10.21 -11.93 -3.11
CA GLU A 57 -11.61 -11.98 -2.72
C GLU A 57 -12.10 -10.61 -2.29
N LYS A 58 -13.34 -10.31 -2.68
CA LYS A 58 -14.05 -9.12 -2.22
C LYS A 58 -14.15 -9.20 -0.70
N GLN A 59 -13.60 -8.19 -0.03
CA GLN A 59 -13.68 -8.12 1.41
C GLN A 59 -15.09 -7.71 1.84
N ASP A 60 -15.57 -8.22 2.97
CA ASP A 60 -16.96 -8.03 3.45
C ASP A 60 -17.37 -6.56 3.58
N TRP A 61 -16.41 -5.66 3.83
CA TRP A 61 -16.65 -4.22 3.92
C TRP A 61 -16.84 -3.53 2.55
N ALA A 62 -16.58 -4.23 1.45
CA ALA A 62 -16.69 -3.69 0.09
C ALA A 62 -18.10 -3.86 -0.50
N ASP A 63 -19.02 -4.55 0.18
CA ASP A 63 -20.42 -4.59 -0.25
C ASP A 63 -21.15 -3.29 0.12
N PRO A 64 -21.81 -2.63 -0.86
CA PRO A 64 -22.70 -1.54 -0.54
C PRO A 64 -23.86 -2.11 0.28
N ILE A 65 -24.08 -1.51 1.45
CA ILE A 65 -25.19 -1.86 2.35
C ILE A 65 -26.49 -1.93 1.52
N PRO A 66 -27.24 -3.04 1.57
CA PRO A 66 -28.45 -3.22 0.78
C PRO A 66 -29.40 -2.04 0.93
N SER A 67 -29.97 -1.57 -0.18
CA SER A 67 -30.87 -0.42 -0.19
C SER A 67 -32.07 -0.61 0.73
N GLU A 68 -32.52 -1.84 0.96
CA GLU A 68 -33.58 -2.18 1.92
C GLU A 68 -33.20 -1.83 3.36
N VAL A 69 -31.96 -2.12 3.77
CA VAL A 69 -31.43 -1.73 5.09
C VAL A 69 -31.35 -0.22 5.23
N ILE A 70 -31.07 0.52 4.14
CA ILE A 70 -31.06 1.98 4.15
C ILE A 70 -32.47 2.54 4.35
N LEU A 71 -33.53 1.85 3.90
CA LEU A 71 -34.93 2.27 4.06
C LEU A 71 -35.43 2.14 5.50
N ASP A 72 -34.87 1.24 6.29
CA ASP A 72 -35.24 1.04 7.71
C ASP A 72 -34.41 1.90 8.68
N LEU A 73 -33.37 2.58 8.20
CA LEU A 73 -32.59 3.50 9.01
C LEU A 73 -33.40 4.77 9.38
N PRO A 74 -33.19 5.35 10.57
CA PRO A 74 -33.71 6.67 10.92
C PRO A 74 -33.41 7.69 9.82
N GLU A 75 -34.32 8.62 9.53
CA GLU A 75 -34.14 9.59 8.44
C GLU A 75 -32.83 10.40 8.52
N GLU A 76 -32.34 10.62 9.74
CA GLU A 76 -31.08 11.32 10.00
C GLU A 76 -29.86 10.58 9.42
N THR A 77 -29.85 9.25 9.52
CA THR A 77 -28.83 8.37 8.92
C THR A 77 -28.96 8.20 7.41
N LYS A 78 -30.17 8.34 6.86
CA LYS A 78 -30.37 8.35 5.39
C LYS A 78 -29.75 9.59 4.75
N LYS A 79 -29.89 10.75 5.41
CA LYS A 79 -29.42 12.05 4.89
C LYS A 79 -27.89 12.16 4.88
N THR A 80 -27.24 11.69 5.94
CA THR A 80 -25.76 11.66 6.06
C THR A 80 -25.10 10.71 5.08
N LYS A 81 -25.72 9.55 4.81
CA LYS A 81 -25.19 8.56 3.87
C LYS A 81 -25.39 8.93 2.40
N LYS A 82 -26.53 9.54 2.06
CA LYS A 82 -26.80 10.12 0.74
C LYS A 82 -25.85 11.28 0.39
N LEU A 83 -25.31 11.97 1.40
CA LEU A 83 -24.29 13.01 1.24
C LEU A 83 -22.90 12.45 0.88
N TYR A 84 -22.62 11.18 1.22
CA TYR A 84 -21.33 10.51 0.95
C TYR A 84 -21.29 9.71 -0.36
N SER A 85 -22.45 9.42 -0.98
CA SER A 85 -22.52 8.72 -2.27
C SER A 85 -22.34 9.57 -3.56
N PRO A 86 -22.06 10.90 -3.58
CA PRO A 86 -22.03 11.66 -4.84
C PRO A 86 -20.63 11.76 -5.49
N LEU A 87 -19.70 10.82 -5.23
CA LEU A 87 -18.33 10.88 -5.78
C LEU A 87 -17.89 9.64 -6.59
N GLU A 88 -18.84 8.92 -7.20
CA GLU A 88 -18.56 8.10 -8.39
C GLU A 88 -18.90 8.87 -9.67
#